data_AF-A0A7J9YU03-F1
#
_entry.id   AF-A0A7J9YU03-F1
#
_cell.length_a   1.000
_cell.length_b   1.000
_cell.length_c   1.000
_cell.angle_alpha   90.00
_cell.angle_beta   90.00
_cell.angle_gamma   90.00
#
_symmetry.space_group_name_H-M   'P 1'
#
loop_
_entity.id
_entity.type
_entity.pdbx_description
1 polymer ?
#
loop_
_entity_poly.entity_id
_entity_poly.type
_entity_poly.pdbx_seq_one_letter_code
_entity_poly.pdbx_strand_id
1 'polypeptide(L)' 'MKQDTLVIGGVDAHADTHHAAALDQHGALLATRGFPTTTAGYGELLDWLRAF' A
#
# COMPACT_ATOMS: atom_id res chain seq x y z
N MET A 1 17.96 16.06 0.20
CA MET A 1 17.34 15.69 -1.09
C MET A 1 16.36 14.56 -0.81
N LYS A 2 15.05 14.83 -0.87
CA LYS A 2 14.06 13.74 -0.96
C LYS A 2 14.26 13.14 -2.35
N GLN A 3 14.60 11.86 -2.40
CA GLN A 3 14.64 11.13 -3.65
C GLN A 3 13.19 10.84 -4.01
N ASP A 4 12.77 11.21 -5.23
CA ASP A 4 11.49 10.79 -5.75
C ASP A 4 11.54 9.25 -5.85
N THR A 5 10.78 8.59 -4.96
CA THR A 5 10.73 7.13 -4.90
C THR A 5 9.45 6.71 -5.60
N LEU A 6 9.56 5.91 -6.65
CA LEU A 6 8.38 5.32 -7.27
C LEU A 6 7.87 4.22 -6.35
N VAL A 7 6.64 4.39 -5.88
CA VAL A 7 5.98 3.45 -4.98
C VAL A 7 5.07 2.54 -5.78
N ILE A 8 5.28 1.23 -5.63
CA ILE A 8 4.46 0.18 -6.23
C ILE A 8 3.68 -0.50 -5.10
N GLY A 9 2.35 -0.40 -5.15
CA GLY A 9 1.45 -1.05 -4.19
C GLY A 9 0.97 -2.40 -4.70
N GLY A 10 1.29 -3.49 -3.99
CA GLY A 10 0.71 -4.81 -4.20
C GLY A 10 -0.38 -5.07 -3.16
N VAL A 11 -1.53 -5.63 -3.57
CA VAL A 11 -2.65 -5.92 -2.65
C VAL A 11 -3.07 -7.37 -2.80
N ASP A 12 -3.09 -8.07 -1.68
CA ASP A 12 -3.70 -9.40 -1.53
C ASP A 12 -5.02 -9.26 -0.77
N ALA A 13 -6.13 -9.64 -1.40
CA ALA A 13 -7.47 -9.45 -0.85
C ALA A 13 -8.04 -10.77 -0.34
N HIS A 14 -8.23 -10.84 0.98
CA HIS A 14 -9.03 -11.86 1.64
C HIS A 14 -10.48 -11.38 1.80
N ALA A 15 -11.36 -12.18 2.43
CA ALA A 15 -12.77 -11.82 2.60
C ALA A 15 -12.95 -10.49 3.35
N ASP A 16 -12.21 -10.28 4.45
CA ASP A 16 -12.41 -9.16 5.37
C ASP A 16 -11.28 -8.11 5.33
N THR A 17 -10.15 -8.46 4.72
CA THR A 17 -8.96 -7.60 4.73
C THR A 17 -8.24 -7.54 3.38
N HIS A 18 -7.80 -6.33 3.03
CA HIS A 18 -6.76 -6.06 2.05
C HIS A 18 -5.41 -6.04 2.77
N HIS A 19 -4.53 -6.98 2.47
CA HIS A 19 -3.13 -6.91 2.88
C HIS A 19 -2.32 -6.25 1.77
N ALA A 20 -1.83 -5.05 2.05
CA ALA A 20 -1.05 -4.26 1.12
C ALA A 20 0.45 -4.30 1.46
N ALA A 21 1.29 -4.31 0.42
CA ALA A 21 2.73 -4.10 0.49
C ALA A 21 3.10 -2.88 -0.38
N ALA A 22 3.87 -1.96 0.17
CA ALA A 22 4.48 -0.86 -0.56
C ALA A 22 5.94 -1.20 -0.89
N LEU A 23 6.30 -1.18 -2.16
CA LEU A 23 7.65 -1.45 -2.65
C LEU A 23 8.22 -0.21 -3.35
N ASP A 24 9.55 -0.06 -3.35
CA ASP A 24 10.22 0.88 -4.27
C ASP A 24 10.38 0.29 -5.68
N GLN A 25 10.89 1.07 -6.63
CA GLN A 25 11.13 0.59 -8.01
C GLN A 25 12.14 -0.57 -8.14
N HIS A 26 12.93 -0.84 -7.10
CA HIS A 26 13.87 -1.97 -7.07
C HIS A 26 13.24 -3.23 -6.45
N GLY A 27 11.97 -3.14 -6.03
CA GLY A 27 11.27 -4.21 -5.31
C GLY A 27 11.63 -4.28 -3.83
N ALA A 28 12.30 -3.27 -3.27
CA ALA A 28 12.59 -3.22 -1.84
C ALA A 28 11.31 -2.95 -1.06
N LEU A 29 11.05 -3.74 -0.03
CA LEU A 29 9.87 -3.58 0.82
C LEU A 29 10.01 -2.34 1.71
N LEU A 30 9.11 -1.39 1.54
CA LEU A 30 9.02 -0.18 2.36
C LEU A 30 8.17 -0.42 3.61
N ALA A 31 6.99 -1.02 3.43
CA ALA A 31 6.07 -1.34 4.53
C ALA A 31 4.95 -2.31 4.09
N THR A 32 4.28 -2.90 5.07
CA THR A 32 3.03 -3.65 4.87
C THR A 32 1.94 -3.14 5.82
N ARG A 33 0.67 -3.24 5.40
CA ARG A 33 -0.48 -2.86 6.24
C ARG A 33 -1.76 -3.58 5.81
N GLY A 34 -2.59 -3.92 6.79
CA GLY A 34 -3.94 -4.45 6.58
C GLY A 34 -5.01 -3.35 6.61
N PHE A 35 -5.99 -3.43 5.72
CA PHE A 35 -7.15 -2.55 5.65
C PHE A 35 -8.44 -3.37 5.51
N PRO A 36 -9.60 -2.91 5.99
CA PRO A 36 -10.86 -3.59 5.74
C PRO A 36 -11.18 -3.66 4.24
N THR A 37 -11.78 -4.76 3.77
CA THR A 37 -12.29 -4.92 2.38
C THR A 37 -13.60 -4.17 2.14
N THR A 38 -13.62 -2.90 2.54
CA THR A 38 -14.74 -1.97 2.35
C THR A 38 -14.29 -0.82 1.45
N THR A 39 -15.25 -0.07 0.88
CA THR A 39 -14.94 1.14 0.10
C THR A 39 -14.12 2.16 0.90
N ALA A 40 -14.42 2.33 2.19
CA ALA A 40 -13.65 3.20 3.08
C ALA A 40 -12.21 2.67 3.29
N GLY A 41 -12.07 1.38 3.55
CA GLY A 41 -10.75 0.74 3.72
C GLY A 41 -9.89 0.79 2.45
N TYR A 42 -10.49 0.72 1.26
CA TYR A 42 -9.78 0.97 0.01
C TYR A 42 -9.29 2.42 -0.11
N GLY A 43 -10.10 3.39 0.32
CA GLY A 43 -9.69 4.80 0.39
C GLY A 43 -8.49 4.99 1.32
N GLU A 44 -8.55 4.42 2.52
CA GLU A 44 -7.44 4.44 3.49
C GLU A 44 -6.16 3.80 2.93
N LEU A 45 -6.29 2.70 2.18
CA LEU A 45 -5.17 2.04 1.51
C LEU A 45 -4.50 2.98 0.49
N LEU A 46 -5.30 3.63 -0.36
CA LEU A 46 -4.77 4.56 -1.35
C LEU A 46 -4.08 5.78 -0.71
N ASP A 47 -4.68 6.35 0.33
CA ASP A 47 -4.10 7.48 1.04
C ASP A 47 -2.80 7.09 1.75
N TRP A 48 -2.73 5.87 2.29
CA TRP A 48 -1.51 5.32 2.86
C TRP A 48 -0.40 5.14 1.81
N LEU A 49 -0.70 4.60 0.62
CA LEU A 49 0.28 4.46 -0.46
C LEU A 49 0.80 5.83 -0.96
N ARG A 50 -0.05 6.86 -0.99
CA ARG A 50 0.30 8.22 -1.44
C ARG A 50 1.15 9.02 -0.44
N ALA A 51 1.28 8.53 0.79
CA ALA A 51 2.02 9.22 1.85
C ALA A 51 3.53 8.93 1.86
N PHE A 52 3.99 7.99 1.02
CA PHE A 52 5.41 7.70 0.77
C PHE A 52 6.00 8.70 -0.23
#